data_AF-A0A7C1FP21-F1
#
_entry.id   AF-A0A7C1FP21-F1
#
_cell.length_a   1.000
_cell.length_b   1.000
_cell.length_c   1.000
_cell.angle_alpha   90.00
_cell.angle_beta   90.00
_cell.angle_gamma   90.00
#
_symmetry.space_group_name_H-M   'P 1'
#
loop_
_entity.id
_entity.type
_entity.pdbx_description
1 polymer ?
#
loop_
_entity_poly.entity_id
_entity_poly.type
_entity_poly.pdbx_seq_one_letter_code
_entity_poly.pdbx_strand_id
1 'polypeptide(L)'
;MTITDPMLPDNSAIRWDATRFGLLPLLSETAEELEQAGEALIPTLLDALLEPQHFVVAHVLLTRITGIRYETFPTWNGLSIELQADGEVHIDAEQRHELYRRWQSYFQTKPETNRLPP
;
A
#
# COMPACT_ATOMS: atom_id res chain seq x y z
N MET A 1 -27.39 -5.57 12.02
CA MET A 1 -26.12 -5.02 12.53
C MET A 1 -25.44 -4.42 11.32
N THR A 2 -25.53 -3.11 11.17
CA THR A 2 -25.07 -2.41 9.97
C THR A 2 -23.55 -2.45 9.97
N ILE A 3 -22.96 -3.05 8.94
CA ILE A 3 -21.51 -2.99 8.72
C ILE A 3 -21.23 -1.53 8.41
N THR A 4 -20.68 -0.81 9.39
CA THR A 4 -20.08 0.50 9.15
C THR A 4 -18.92 0.25 8.20
N ASP A 5 -18.93 0.92 7.05
CA ASP A 5 -17.79 0.94 6.13
C ASP A 5 -16.52 1.22 6.96
N PRO A 6 -15.51 0.32 6.98
CA PRO A 6 -14.32 0.57 7.77
C PRO A 6 -13.64 1.82 7.22
N MET A 7 -13.61 2.89 8.02
CA MET A 7 -12.97 4.13 7.63
C MET A 7 -11.47 3.85 7.50
N LEU A 8 -10.96 3.90 6.26
CA LEU A 8 -9.53 3.78 6.01
C LEU A 8 -8.77 4.92 6.70
N PRO A 9 -7.68 4.63 7.42
CA PRO A 9 -6.83 5.67 7.97
C PRO A 9 -6.05 6.35 6.85
N ASP A 10 -5.61 7.57 7.11
CA ASP A 10 -4.78 8.33 6.18
C ASP A 10 -3.36 7.74 6.03
N ASN A 11 -2.62 8.22 5.03
CA ASN A 11 -1.26 7.79 4.72
C ASN A 11 -0.29 7.88 5.91
N SER A 12 -0.55 8.70 6.94
CA SER A 12 0.29 8.82 8.13
C SER A 12 0.21 7.59 9.06
N ALA A 13 -0.78 6.71 8.84
CA ALA A 13 -0.83 5.40 9.46
C ALA A 13 0.31 4.46 9.03
N ILE A 14 1.10 4.84 8.03
CA ILE A 14 2.33 4.14 7.63
C ILE A 14 3.55 4.98 8.04
N ARG A 15 4.40 4.41 8.90
CA ARG A 15 5.76 4.92 9.13
C ARG A 15 6.75 4.15 8.28
N TRP A 16 7.74 4.85 7.74
CA TRP A 16 8.79 4.24 6.93
C TRP A 16 10.12 4.22 7.66
N ASP A 17 10.70 3.03 7.80
CA ASP A 17 12.05 2.86 8.32
C ASP A 17 13.00 2.47 7.16
N ALA A 18 14.11 3.20 7.04
CA ALA A 18 15.23 2.80 6.18
C ALA A 18 16.08 1.76 6.89
N THR A 19 16.16 0.56 6.33
CA THR A 19 17.01 -0.52 6.85
C THR A 19 18.14 -0.83 5.89
N ARG A 20 19.12 -1.63 6.32
CA ARG A 20 20.17 -2.16 5.43
C ARG A 20 19.62 -3.01 4.26
N PHE A 21 18.35 -3.41 4.33
CA PHE A 21 17.67 -4.25 3.34
C PHE A 21 16.62 -3.47 2.52
N GLY A 22 16.59 -2.14 2.65
CA GLY A 22 15.63 -1.26 1.97
C GLY A 22 14.56 -0.72 2.91
N LEU A 23 13.47 -0.26 2.31
CA LEU A 23 12.34 0.39 2.95
C LEU A 23 11.43 -0.62 3.65
N LEU A 24 11.08 -0.34 4.90
CA LEU A 24 10.17 -1.15 5.70
C LEU A 24 8.98 -0.30 6.17
N PRO A 25 7.75 -0.60 5.73
CA PRO A 25 6.56 0.05 6.26
C PRO A 25 6.14 -0.58 7.59
N LEU A 26 5.94 0.27 8.58
CA LEU A 26 5.40 -0.04 9.89
C LEU A 26 3.99 0.54 9.98
N LEU A 27 3.03 -0.30 10.33
CA LEU A 27 1.62 0.07 10.38
C LEU A 27 1.29 0.60 11.77
N SER A 28 0.38 1.57 11.82
CA SER A 28 -0.34 1.89 13.06
C SER A 28 -1.29 0.75 13.43
N GLU A 29 -1.71 0.69 14.70
CA GLU A 29 -2.66 -0.30 15.21
C GLU A 29 -3.94 -0.39 14.37
N THR A 30 -4.51 0.75 13.97
CA THR A 30 -5.71 0.79 13.12
C THR A 30 -5.48 0.17 11.74
N ALA A 31 -4.30 0.37 11.14
CA ALA A 31 -3.97 -0.26 9.86
C ALA A 31 -3.71 -1.77 10.01
N GLU A 32 -3.14 -2.21 11.13
CA GLU A 32 -2.97 -3.63 11.45
C GLU A 32 -4.31 -4.34 11.64
N GLU A 33 -5.30 -3.69 12.26
CA GLU A 33 -6.67 -4.21 12.37
C GLU A 33 -7.33 -4.41 10.99
N LEU A 34 -7.14 -3.45 10.07
CA LEU A 34 -7.63 -3.56 8.70
C LEU A 34 -6.95 -4.68 7.91
N GLU A 35 -5.66 -4.93 8.16
CA GLU A 35 -4.95 -6.07 7.57
C GLU A 35 -5.64 -7.40 7.92
N GLN A 36 -6.19 -7.54 9.13
CA GLN A 36 -6.93 -8.74 9.57
C GLN A 36 -8.26 -8.96 8.84
N ALA A 37 -8.83 -7.92 8.22
CA ALA A 37 -10.02 -8.08 7.37
C ALA A 37 -9.70 -8.86 6.08
N GLY A 38 -8.42 -8.94 5.69
CA GLY A 38 -7.92 -9.77 4.60
C GLY A 38 -8.52 -9.41 3.24
N GLU A 39 -8.72 -10.42 2.39
CA GLU A 39 -9.16 -10.24 0.99
C GLU A 39 -10.51 -9.52 0.84
N ALA A 40 -11.37 -9.57 1.86
CA ALA A 40 -12.67 -8.87 1.83
C ALA A 40 -12.52 -7.35 1.68
N LEU A 41 -11.37 -6.79 2.07
CA LEU A 41 -11.08 -5.35 1.99
C LEU A 41 -10.56 -4.92 0.60
N ILE A 42 -10.13 -5.86 -0.26
CA ILE A 42 -9.47 -5.56 -1.54
C ILE A 42 -10.26 -4.58 -2.42
N PRO A 43 -11.59 -4.70 -2.62
CA PRO A 43 -12.33 -3.74 -3.43
C PRO A 43 -12.21 -2.31 -2.90
N THR A 44 -12.35 -2.13 -1.58
CA THR A 44 -12.21 -0.82 -0.92
C THR A 44 -10.79 -0.27 -1.04
N LEU A 45 -9.76 -1.12 -0.92
CA LEU A 45 -8.37 -0.68 -1.09
C LEU A 45 -8.07 -0.26 -2.53
N LEU A 46 -8.63 -0.96 -3.51
CA LEU A 46 -8.46 -0.60 -4.92
C LEU A 46 -9.05 0.78 -5.22
N ASP A 47 -10.23 1.10 -4.69
CA ASP A 47 -10.83 2.43 -4.85
C ASP A 47 -10.00 3.50 -4.13
N ALA A 48 -9.50 3.19 -2.93
CA ALA A 48 -8.67 4.09 -2.13
C ALA A 48 -7.31 4.42 -2.76
N LEU A 49 -6.81 3.62 -3.71
CA LEU A 49 -5.61 3.97 -4.49
C LEU A 49 -5.79 5.24 -5.32
N LEU A 50 -7.02 5.68 -5.61
CA LEU A 50 -7.26 6.92 -6.33
C LEU A 50 -7.36 8.14 -5.40
N GLU A 51 -7.39 7.92 -4.08
CA GLU A 51 -7.55 8.96 -3.07
C GLU A 51 -6.17 9.40 -2.53
N PRO A 52 -5.75 10.67 -2.75
CA PRO A 52 -4.42 11.15 -2.38
C PRO A 52 -4.04 10.95 -0.91
N GLN A 53 -5.04 10.94 -0.02
CA GLN A 53 -4.86 10.82 1.41
C GLN A 53 -4.81 9.36 1.91
N HIS A 54 -5.19 8.36 1.10
CA HIS A 54 -5.30 6.95 1.51
C HIS A 54 -4.47 5.99 0.65
N PHE A 55 -4.00 6.40 -0.53
CA PHE A 55 -3.40 5.48 -1.50
C PHE A 55 -2.14 4.75 -0.99
N VAL A 56 -1.39 5.33 -0.04
CA VAL A 56 -0.19 4.68 0.52
C VAL A 56 -0.60 3.54 1.44
N VAL A 57 -1.56 3.78 2.35
CA VAL A 57 -2.13 2.72 3.20
C VAL A 57 -2.73 1.62 2.33
N ALA A 58 -3.50 2.00 1.32
CA ALA A 58 -4.13 1.05 0.41
C ALA A 58 -3.09 0.18 -0.31
N HIS A 59 -2.05 0.79 -0.87
CA HIS A 59 -0.97 0.09 -1.54
C HIS A 59 -0.25 -0.88 -0.59
N VAL A 60 0.08 -0.44 0.63
CA VAL A 60 0.75 -1.28 1.63
C VAL A 60 -0.10 -2.47 2.06
N LEU A 61 -1.39 -2.24 2.35
CA LEU A 61 -2.32 -3.29 2.75
C LEU A 61 -2.56 -4.29 1.62
N LEU A 62 -2.74 -3.83 0.38
CA LEU A 62 -2.87 -4.72 -0.78
C LEU A 62 -1.65 -5.63 -0.94
N THR A 63 -0.43 -5.09 -0.78
CA THR A 63 0.79 -5.89 -0.80
C THR A 63 0.79 -6.96 0.29
N ARG A 64 0.44 -6.60 1.53
CA ARG A 64 0.46 -7.54 2.66
C ARG A 64 -0.59 -8.64 2.52
N ILE A 65 -1.82 -8.26 2.15
CA ILE A 65 -2.95 -9.18 1.99
C ILE A 65 -2.70 -10.17 0.84
N THR A 66 -2.18 -9.70 -0.29
CA THR A 66 -1.92 -10.57 -1.45
C THR A 66 -0.64 -11.40 -1.31
N GLY A 67 0.26 -11.04 -0.38
CA GLY A 67 1.51 -11.75 -0.16
C GLY A 67 2.48 -11.69 -1.35
N ILE A 68 2.32 -10.72 -2.26
CA ILE A 68 3.25 -10.54 -3.37
C ILE A 68 4.67 -10.29 -2.84
N ARG A 69 5.67 -10.73 -3.59
CA ARG A 69 7.07 -10.52 -3.21
C ARG A 69 7.38 -9.03 -3.07
N TYR A 70 8.02 -8.68 -1.95
CA TYR A 70 8.44 -7.30 -1.69
C TYR A 70 9.68 -6.93 -2.53
N GLU A 71 9.54 -5.85 -3.28
CA GLU A 71 10.63 -4.97 -3.69
C GLU A 71 10.76 -3.87 -2.64
N THR A 72 11.93 -3.72 -2.04
CA THR A 72 12.18 -2.76 -0.94
C THR A 72 13.19 -1.68 -1.33
N PHE A 73 13.78 -1.76 -2.53
CA PHE A 73 14.74 -0.79 -3.06
C PHE A 73 14.86 -0.93 -4.60
N PRO A 74 14.95 0.17 -5.38
CA PRO A 74 14.96 1.57 -4.93
C PRO A 74 13.56 2.10 -4.57
N THR A 75 12.51 1.39 -4.97
CA THR A 75 11.12 1.69 -4.61
C THR A 75 10.60 0.63 -3.65
N TRP A 76 9.51 0.94 -2.96
CA TRP A 76 8.74 -0.06 -2.23
C TRP A 76 7.60 -0.56 -3.12
N ASN A 77 7.74 -1.73 -3.74
CA ASN A 77 6.77 -2.30 -4.71
C ASN A 77 6.29 -1.30 -5.78
N GLY A 78 7.18 -0.42 -6.24
CA GLY A 78 6.85 0.62 -7.21
C GLY A 78 6.52 2.00 -6.62
N LEU A 79 6.28 2.08 -5.32
CA LEU A 79 6.10 3.35 -4.63
C LEU A 79 7.47 3.99 -4.37
N SER A 80 7.72 5.13 -4.98
CA SER A 80 8.91 5.95 -4.71
C SER A 80 8.68 6.77 -3.44
N ILE A 81 9.66 6.73 -2.54
CA ILE A 81 9.59 7.34 -1.23
C ILE A 81 10.88 8.11 -0.99
N GLU A 82 10.74 9.39 -0.67
CA GLU A 82 11.86 10.25 -0.34
C GLU A 82 11.95 10.37 1.17
N LEU A 83 12.90 9.65 1.78
CA LEU A 83 13.23 9.79 3.20
C LEU A 83 14.31 10.87 3.35
N GLN A 84 13.95 11.95 4.03
CA GLN A 84 14.88 13.02 4.41
C GLN A 84 15.72 12.61 5.63
N ALA A 85 16.85 13.30 5.83
CA ALA A 85 17.80 12.96 6.90
C ALA A 85 17.24 13.19 8.33
N ASP A 86 16.21 14.02 8.45
CA ASP A 86 15.46 14.26 9.69
C ASP A 86 14.34 13.22 9.93
N GLY A 87 14.15 12.28 9.02
CA GLY A 87 13.11 11.26 9.07
C GLY A 87 11.78 11.70 8.44
N GLU A 88 11.70 12.90 7.85
CA GLU A 88 10.51 13.29 7.09
C GLU A 88 10.37 12.41 5.84
N VAL A 89 9.14 11.99 5.55
CA VAL A 89 8.80 11.15 4.41
C VAL A 89 8.00 11.98 3.42
N HIS A 90 8.52 12.12 2.21
CA HIS A 90 7.78 12.73 1.10
C HIS A 90 7.39 11.65 0.07
N ILE A 91 6.12 11.67 -0.32
CA ILE A 91 5.55 10.76 -1.32
C ILE A 91 4.70 11.60 -2.26
N ASP A 92 5.04 11.62 -3.54
CA ASP A 92 4.23 12.28 -4.55
C ASP A 92 2.89 11.55 -4.73
N ALA A 93 1.78 12.27 -4.51
CA ALA A 93 0.44 11.76 -4.65
C ALA A 93 0.08 11.39 -6.10
N GLU A 94 0.79 11.89 -7.12
CA GLU A 94 0.52 11.52 -8.52
C GLU A 94 0.88 10.08 -8.85
N GLN A 95 1.75 9.43 -8.06
CA GLN A 95 2.06 8.00 -8.18
C GLN A 95 0.83 7.10 -8.02
N ARG A 96 -0.22 7.59 -7.36
CA ARG A 96 -1.46 6.86 -7.05
C ARG A 96 -2.12 6.26 -8.29
N HIS A 97 -2.12 7.00 -9.41
CA HIS A 97 -2.74 6.54 -10.65
C HIS A 97 -1.98 5.35 -11.26
N GLU A 98 -0.65 5.38 -11.17
CA GLU A 98 0.18 4.27 -11.66
C GLU A 98 -0.02 3.03 -10.80
N LEU A 99 0.01 3.19 -9.48
CA LEU A 99 -0.25 2.10 -8.55
C LEU A 99 -1.64 1.49 -8.75
N TYR A 100 -2.66 2.31 -8.98
CA TYR A 100 -4.00 1.84 -9.33
C TYR A 100 -4.00 0.97 -10.59
N ARG A 101 -3.40 1.43 -11.69
CA ARG A 101 -3.31 0.66 -12.94
C ARG A 101 -2.61 -0.68 -12.74
N ARG A 102 -1.51 -0.68 -11.99
CA ARG A 102 -0.71 -1.88 -11.74
C ARG A 102 -1.47 -2.89 -10.88
N TRP A 103 -2.17 -2.44 -9.85
CA TRP A 103 -3.04 -3.30 -9.04
C TRP A 103 -4.24 -3.82 -9.81
N GLN A 104 -4.88 -3.00 -10.66
CA GLN A 104 -5.92 -3.49 -11.57
C GLN A 104 -5.40 -4.59 -12.49
N SER A 105 -4.22 -4.40 -13.08
CA SER A 105 -3.57 -5.39 -13.95
C SER A 105 -3.25 -6.70 -13.21
N TYR A 106 -2.76 -6.60 -11.97
CA TYR A 106 -2.52 -7.75 -11.09
C TYR A 106 -3.76 -8.64 -10.95
N PHE A 107 -4.91 -8.06 -10.56
CA PHE A 107 -6.15 -8.81 -10.34
C PHE A 107 -6.82 -9.30 -11.64
N GLN A 108 -6.44 -8.75 -12.80
CA GLN A 108 -6.91 -9.20 -14.11
C GLN A 108 -6.05 -10.33 -14.71
N THR A 109 -4.83 -10.53 -14.21
CA THR A 109 -3.88 -11.53 -14.75
C THR A 109 -4.10 -12.89 -14.08
N LYS A 110 -4.22 -13.96 -14.87
CA LYS A 110 -4.30 -15.35 -14.37
C LYS A 110 -3.22 -16.24 -15.00
N PRO A 111 -2.51 -17.09 -14.22
CA PRO A 111 -2.52 -17.12 -12.74
C PRO A 111 -1.91 -15.84 -12.15
N GLU A 112 -2.26 -15.54 -10.90
CA GLU A 112 -1.71 -14.40 -10.18
C GLU A 112 -0.17 -14.48 -10.13
N THR A 113 0.49 -13.37 -10.43
CA THR A 113 1.95 -13.28 -10.43
C THR A 113 2.43 -13.02 -9.02
N ASN A 114 3.57 -13.58 -8.59
CA ASN A 114 4.11 -13.26 -7.25
C ASN A 114 4.80 -11.87 -7.17
N ARG A 115 4.41 -10.92 -8.02
CA ARG A 115 4.92 -9.54 -8.11
C ARG A 115 3.85 -8.65 -8.72
N LEU A 116 3.87 -7.37 -8.36
CA LEU A 116 3.08 -6.35 -9.02
C LEU A 116 3.62 -6.13 -10.45
N PRO A 117 2.77 -6.18 -11.50
CA PRO A 117 3.19 -5.87 -12.87
C PRO A 117 3.84 -4.48 -12.96
N PRO A 118 4.79 -4.25 -13.90
CA PRO A 118 5.41 -2.95 -14.08
C PRO A 118 4.42 -1.89 -14.56
#